data_AF-A0AA39XSQ8-F1
#
_entry.id   AF-A0AA39XSQ8-F1
#
_cell.length_a   1.000
_cell.length_b   1.000
_cell.length_c   1.000
_cell.angle_alpha   90.00
_cell.angle_beta   90.00
_cell.angle_gamma   90.00
#
_symmetry.space_group_name_H-M   'P 1'
#
loop_
_entity.id
_entity.type
_entity.pdbx_description
1 polymer ?
#
loop_
_entity_poly.entity_id
_entity_poly.type
_entity_poly.pdbx_seq_one_letter_code
_entity_poly.pdbx_strand_id
1 'polypeptide(L)'
;MRPQTPDDVLKHQLQTLQVPPTPPSLPFTTNALLRDDSPLSPTDHNQDLHDQFPASFRIGEDLHAPHGIPSFDLIECELSPTRLHQRIRFLWLAGRPVPPRPLHHQLLLGRDIFVSERIDLHLVWGGGRIFIKPIPRYLLNPDFWEKYLLSPDGSRTHLRQCAMGFLLSYVALITYESDFRLAAEKGLIPRQLSWSRWRRFVREMLHAQGSKEQHLWGDVAERFIYGELRLNRLNLIEVVLRGPLSRGFLATWTSFGSFYQYSSAAIIAGTAYILLILSAMQVGLGTTKLADDDVFQAASYGFTVFSILGPLGAVMVVVLAFVVALLYNMIRTKSFEAKRSAQLAYEQDSIRTAEEIGAPGSGSNNCTIKVQVQCCGL
;
A
#
# COMPACT_ATOMS: atom_id res chain seq x y z
N MET A 1 10.87 -36.61 -26.32
CA MET A 1 9.67 -36.08 -25.62
C MET A 1 10.13 -35.44 -24.32
N ARG A 2 10.12 -34.11 -24.24
CA ARG A 2 10.49 -33.37 -23.03
C ARG A 2 9.25 -33.33 -22.13
N PRO A 3 9.33 -33.62 -20.82
CA PRO A 3 8.17 -33.56 -19.95
C PRO A 3 7.73 -32.11 -19.80
N GLN A 4 6.45 -31.83 -20.07
CA GLN A 4 5.84 -30.52 -19.84
C GLN A 4 5.77 -30.26 -18.34
N THR A 5 6.13 -29.05 -17.93
CA THR A 5 6.01 -28.64 -16.53
C THR A 5 4.55 -28.27 -16.21
N PRO A 6 4.09 -28.37 -14.94
CA PRO A 6 2.72 -28.01 -14.56
C PRO A 6 2.31 -26.58 -14.97
N ASP A 7 3.27 -25.67 -15.05
CA ASP A 7 3.08 -24.29 -15.49
C ASP A 7 2.76 -24.16 -16.99
N ASP A 8 3.26 -25.09 -17.81
CA ASP A 8 3.00 -25.09 -19.25
C ASP A 8 1.58 -25.58 -19.56
N VAL A 9 1.04 -26.51 -18.76
CA VAL A 9 -0.35 -26.98 -18.86
C VAL A 9 -1.32 -25.88 -18.44
N LEU A 10 -1.00 -25.12 -17.39
CA LEU A 10 -1.82 -24.00 -16.93
C LEU A 10 -1.86 -22.85 -17.98
N LYS A 11 -0.72 -22.53 -18.61
CA LYS A 11 -0.67 -21.53 -19.69
C LYS A 11 -1.45 -21.98 -20.93
N HIS A 12 -1.36 -23.27 -21.28
CA HIS A 12 -2.06 -23.81 -22.44
C HIS A 12 -3.57 -23.94 -22.22
N GLN A 13 -4.03 -24.11 -20.97
CA GLN A 13 -5.45 -24.05 -20.61
C GLN A 13 -5.99 -22.61 -20.50
N LEU A 14 -5.15 -21.64 -20.16
CA LEU A 14 -5.53 -20.21 -20.15
C LEU A 14 -5.58 -19.62 -21.57
N GLN A 15 -4.83 -20.17 -22.53
CA GLN A 15 -4.83 -19.70 -23.92
C GLN A 15 -6.01 -20.23 -24.76
N THR A 16 -6.65 -21.33 -24.37
CA THR A 16 -7.79 -21.91 -25.12
C THR A 16 -9.16 -21.35 -24.74
N LEU A 17 -9.23 -20.35 -23.86
CA LEU A 17 -10.47 -19.67 -23.45
C LEU A 17 -10.54 -18.20 -23.93
N GLN A 18 -10.11 -17.91 -25.15
CA GLN A 18 -10.39 -16.62 -25.79
C GLN A 18 -11.87 -16.55 -26.20
N VAL A 19 -12.73 -16.26 -25.22
CA VAL A 19 -14.07 -15.71 -25.41
C VAL A 19 -13.89 -14.31 -26.02
N PRO A 20 -14.64 -13.92 -27.07
CA PRO A 20 -14.57 -12.57 -27.63
C PRO A 20 -14.82 -11.52 -26.52
N PRO A 21 -14.14 -10.37 -26.55
CA PRO A 21 -14.32 -9.34 -25.53
C PRO A 21 -15.77 -8.90 -25.56
N THR A 22 -16.52 -9.30 -24.52
CA THR A 22 -17.86 -8.81 -24.27
C THR A 22 -17.73 -7.31 -24.04
N PRO A 23 -18.59 -6.46 -24.64
CA PRO A 23 -18.52 -5.03 -24.40
C PRO A 23 -18.58 -4.77 -22.90
N PRO A 24 -17.72 -3.87 -22.36
CA PRO A 24 -17.62 -3.68 -20.93
C PRO A 24 -18.96 -3.15 -20.41
N SER A 25 -19.63 -3.96 -19.59
CA SER A 25 -20.90 -3.61 -18.96
C SER A 25 -20.68 -2.95 -17.60
N LEU A 26 -21.67 -2.16 -17.19
CA LEU A 26 -21.68 -1.60 -15.84
C LEU A 26 -21.79 -2.73 -14.80
N PRO A 27 -21.00 -2.67 -13.72
CA PRO A 27 -20.99 -3.71 -12.69
C PRO A 27 -22.23 -3.70 -11.79
N PHE A 28 -22.91 -2.57 -11.70
CA PHE A 28 -24.16 -2.38 -10.97
C PHE A 28 -24.92 -1.21 -11.61
N THR A 29 -26.24 -1.18 -11.41
CA THR A 29 -27.11 -0.12 -11.93
C THR A 29 -27.69 0.75 -10.82
N THR A 30 -27.67 0.26 -9.58
CA THR A 30 -28.18 1.02 -8.43
C THR A 30 -27.13 2.00 -7.92
N ASN A 31 -27.45 3.29 -7.92
CA ASN A 31 -26.69 4.28 -7.16
C ASN A 31 -26.93 4.09 -5.66
N ALA A 32 -25.91 3.63 -4.93
CA ALA A 32 -26.06 3.27 -3.53
C ALA A 32 -26.25 4.48 -2.60
N LEU A 33 -26.04 5.71 -3.09
CA LEU A 33 -26.05 6.96 -2.33
C LEU A 33 -27.36 7.76 -2.45
N LEU A 34 -28.13 7.59 -3.53
CA LEU A 34 -29.37 8.34 -3.77
C LEU A 34 -30.48 7.96 -2.78
N ARG A 35 -31.26 8.93 -2.29
CA ARG A 35 -32.51 8.68 -1.56
C ARG A 35 -33.63 8.40 -2.57
N ASP A 36 -34.51 7.44 -2.24
CA ASP A 36 -35.58 6.97 -3.14
C ASP A 36 -36.60 8.07 -3.54
N ASP A 37 -36.59 9.23 -2.87
CA ASP A 37 -37.60 10.30 -3.01
C ASP A 37 -37.12 11.61 -3.67
N SER A 38 -35.91 11.67 -4.24
CA SER A 38 -35.39 12.94 -4.78
C SER A 38 -35.59 13.05 -6.31
N PRO A 39 -36.45 13.96 -6.81
CA PRO A 39 -36.49 14.30 -8.23
C PRO A 39 -35.30 15.20 -8.52
N LEU A 40 -34.29 14.72 -9.24
CA LEU A 40 -33.06 15.49 -9.49
C LEU A 40 -32.81 15.73 -10.98
N SER A 41 -32.32 16.93 -11.26
CA SER A 41 -32.06 17.48 -12.60
C SER A 41 -30.67 17.04 -13.09
N PRO A 42 -30.44 16.89 -14.41
CA PRO A 42 -29.15 16.43 -14.98
C PRO A 42 -27.93 17.29 -14.60
N THR A 43 -28.14 18.56 -14.26
CA THR A 43 -27.10 19.52 -13.89
C THR A 43 -26.54 19.32 -12.48
N ASP A 44 -27.33 18.79 -11.54
CA ASP A 44 -26.86 18.50 -10.16
C ASP A 44 -25.85 17.33 -10.15
N HIS A 45 -25.98 16.36 -11.06
CA HIS A 45 -25.15 15.15 -11.07
C HIS A 45 -23.65 15.41 -11.27
N ASN A 46 -23.27 16.41 -12.08
CA ASN A 46 -21.85 16.72 -12.30
C ASN A 46 -21.25 17.54 -11.15
N GLN A 47 -22.03 18.47 -10.57
CA GLN A 47 -21.61 19.28 -9.43
C GLN A 47 -21.40 18.40 -8.18
N ASP A 48 -22.35 17.49 -7.91
CA ASP A 48 -22.25 16.49 -6.83
C ASP A 48 -21.04 15.56 -6.97
N LEU A 49 -20.60 15.27 -8.20
CA LEU A 49 -19.45 14.40 -8.43
C LEU A 49 -18.13 15.10 -8.06
N HIS A 50 -18.03 16.42 -8.26
CA HIS A 50 -16.85 17.21 -7.93
C HIS A 50 -16.60 17.27 -6.43
N ASP A 51 -17.66 17.41 -5.64
CA ASP A 51 -17.61 17.45 -4.18
C ASP A 51 -17.19 16.09 -3.55
N GLN A 52 -17.06 15.04 -4.36
CA GLN A 52 -16.64 13.71 -3.92
C GLN A 52 -15.13 13.47 -4.05
N PHE A 53 -14.40 14.38 -4.70
CA PHE A 53 -12.94 14.30 -4.85
C PHE A 53 -12.20 15.03 -3.71
N PRO A 54 -10.94 14.68 -3.44
CA PRO A 54 -10.14 15.37 -2.43
C PRO A 54 -9.93 16.84 -2.80
N ALA A 55 -9.86 17.71 -1.78
CA ALA A 55 -9.65 19.15 -1.97
C ALA A 55 -8.31 19.49 -2.67
N SER A 56 -7.32 18.60 -2.57
CA SER A 56 -6.04 18.73 -3.23
C SER A 56 -5.38 17.37 -3.40
N PHE A 57 -4.52 17.24 -4.41
CA PHE A 57 -3.74 16.03 -4.68
C PHE A 57 -2.30 16.39 -5.03
N ARG A 58 -1.43 15.39 -4.98
CA ARG A 58 0.01 15.57 -5.25
C ARG A 58 0.37 14.89 -6.56
N ILE A 59 1.06 15.62 -7.44
CA ILE A 59 1.77 15.06 -8.58
C ILE A 59 3.25 15.34 -8.33
N GLY A 60 4.03 14.29 -8.12
CA GLY A 60 5.42 14.44 -7.67
C GLY A 60 5.50 15.18 -6.33
N GLU A 61 6.13 16.35 -6.35
CA GLU A 61 6.42 17.17 -5.16
C GLU A 61 5.49 18.38 -4.99
N ASP A 62 4.60 18.60 -5.96
CA ASP A 62 3.76 19.78 -6.08
C ASP A 62 2.30 19.48 -5.68
N LEU A 63 1.59 20.52 -5.27
CA LEU A 63 0.21 20.44 -4.82
C LEU A 63 -0.72 21.02 -5.89
N HIS A 64 -1.72 20.23 -6.29
CA HIS A 64 -2.70 20.62 -7.28
C HIS A 64 -4.10 20.60 -6.67
N ALA A 65 -4.93 21.58 -7.06
CA ALA A 65 -6.36 21.57 -6.79
C ALA A 65 -7.11 20.98 -8.00
N PRO A 66 -8.19 20.21 -7.80
CA PRO A 66 -9.05 19.79 -8.90
C PRO A 66 -9.74 21.01 -9.53
N HIS A 67 -9.66 21.17 -10.85
CA HIS A 67 -10.29 22.28 -11.58
C HIS A 67 -11.56 21.78 -12.27
N GLY A 68 -12.69 21.78 -11.55
CA GLY A 68 -13.96 21.26 -12.08
C GLY A 68 -13.81 19.79 -12.44
N ILE A 69 -13.61 19.47 -13.71
CA ILE A 69 -13.49 18.09 -14.21
C ILE A 69 -12.31 17.36 -13.56
N PRO A 70 -12.53 16.21 -12.88
CA PRO A 70 -11.44 15.43 -12.32
C PRO A 70 -10.49 15.00 -13.45
N SER A 71 -9.21 15.33 -13.31
CA SER A 71 -8.19 14.90 -14.25
C SER A 71 -8.06 13.38 -14.22
N PHE A 72 -7.76 12.78 -15.38
CA PHE A 72 -7.53 11.34 -15.45
C PHE A 72 -6.37 10.93 -14.52
N ASP A 73 -5.33 11.75 -14.42
CA ASP A 73 -4.19 11.53 -13.54
C ASP A 73 -4.59 11.44 -12.06
N LEU A 74 -5.57 12.24 -11.61
CA LEU A 74 -6.11 12.15 -10.25
C LEU A 74 -6.79 10.81 -10.01
N ILE A 75 -7.63 10.36 -10.96
CA ILE A 75 -8.34 9.08 -10.87
C ILE A 75 -7.34 7.92 -10.87
N GLU A 76 -6.32 8.00 -11.70
CA GLU A 76 -5.26 6.99 -11.75
C GLU A 76 -4.46 6.94 -10.46
N CYS A 77 -4.08 8.09 -9.88
CA CYS A 77 -3.38 8.14 -8.59
C CYS A 77 -4.23 7.58 -7.43
N GLU A 78 -5.54 7.80 -7.45
CA GLU A 78 -6.46 7.37 -6.39
C GLU A 78 -6.79 5.88 -6.45
N LEU A 79 -6.89 5.30 -7.66
CA LEU A 79 -7.37 3.92 -7.87
C LEU A 79 -6.27 2.91 -8.19
N SER A 80 -5.14 3.33 -8.78
CA SER A 80 -4.10 2.42 -9.24
C SER A 80 -3.04 2.16 -8.16
N PRO A 81 -2.88 0.92 -7.66
CA PRO A 81 -1.82 0.56 -6.73
C PRO A 81 -0.49 0.29 -7.46
N THR A 82 0.04 1.29 -8.16
CA THR A 82 1.20 1.17 -9.05
C THR A 82 2.41 0.52 -8.37
N ARG A 83 2.68 0.86 -7.10
CA ARG A 83 3.84 0.31 -6.35
C ARG A 83 3.71 -1.17 -6.06
N LEU A 84 2.49 -1.64 -5.77
CA LEU A 84 2.21 -3.06 -5.55
C LEU A 84 2.14 -3.83 -6.87
N HIS A 85 1.58 -3.22 -7.91
CA HIS A 85 1.46 -3.84 -9.23
C HIS A 85 2.84 -4.17 -9.83
N GLN A 86 3.81 -3.25 -9.70
CA GLN A 86 5.20 -3.50 -10.11
C GLN A 86 5.87 -4.69 -9.39
N ARG A 87 5.31 -5.15 -8.27
CA ARG A 87 5.85 -6.24 -7.45
C ARG A 87 4.94 -7.45 -7.36
N ILE A 88 3.99 -7.57 -8.28
CA ILE A 88 2.99 -8.62 -8.27
C ILE A 88 3.60 -10.03 -8.14
N ARG A 89 4.74 -10.26 -8.80
CA ARG A 89 5.52 -11.50 -8.78
C ARG A 89 6.01 -11.94 -7.39
N PHE A 90 6.11 -11.02 -6.43
CA PHE A 90 6.59 -11.30 -5.07
C PHE A 90 5.48 -11.24 -4.02
N LEU A 91 4.25 -10.87 -4.39
CA LEU A 91 3.15 -10.72 -3.43
C LEU A 91 2.77 -12.02 -2.73
N TRP A 92 3.04 -13.18 -3.35
CA TRP A 92 2.88 -14.50 -2.70
C TRP A 92 3.67 -14.63 -1.40
N LEU A 93 4.79 -13.90 -1.27
CA LEU A 93 5.54 -13.88 -0.02
C LEU A 93 4.77 -13.07 1.03
N ALA A 94 4.14 -11.96 0.65
CA ALA A 94 3.46 -11.04 1.56
C ALA A 94 2.03 -11.48 1.97
N GLY A 95 1.30 -12.15 1.09
CA GLY A 95 -0.10 -12.53 1.31
C GLY A 95 -0.48 -13.81 0.58
N ARG A 96 -1.70 -14.30 0.87
CA ARG A 96 -2.31 -15.43 0.16
C ARG A 96 -3.34 -14.89 -0.84
N PRO A 97 -3.56 -15.55 -1.98
CA PRO A 97 -4.57 -15.16 -2.97
C PRO A 97 -5.97 -15.56 -2.51
N VAL A 98 -6.43 -14.93 -1.43
CA VAL A 98 -7.75 -15.12 -0.84
C VAL A 98 -8.37 -13.77 -0.53
N PRO A 99 -9.71 -13.64 -0.59
CA PRO A 99 -10.39 -12.43 -0.15
C PRO A 99 -10.02 -12.04 1.29
N PRO A 100 -10.05 -10.75 1.64
CA PRO A 100 -9.79 -10.33 3.01
C PRO A 100 -10.84 -10.85 3.98
N ARG A 101 -10.47 -11.05 5.24
CA ARG A 101 -11.42 -11.46 6.27
C ARG A 101 -12.34 -10.29 6.68
N PRO A 102 -13.58 -10.56 7.12
CA PRO A 102 -14.52 -9.53 7.55
C PRO A 102 -13.99 -8.64 8.68
N LEU A 103 -14.52 -7.41 8.81
CA LEU A 103 -14.01 -6.39 9.74
C LEU A 103 -14.02 -6.84 11.21
N HIS A 104 -15.11 -7.47 11.68
CA HIS A 104 -15.19 -8.00 13.05
C HIS A 104 -14.10 -9.05 13.31
N HIS A 105 -13.74 -9.85 12.30
CA HIS A 105 -12.67 -10.83 12.41
C HIS A 105 -11.29 -10.15 12.46
N GLN A 106 -11.10 -9.00 11.82
CA GLN A 106 -9.87 -8.22 12.00
C GLN A 106 -9.67 -7.81 13.46
N LEU A 107 -10.74 -7.39 14.15
CA LEU A 107 -10.70 -7.07 15.58
C LEU A 107 -10.41 -8.30 16.45
N LEU A 108 -11.01 -9.45 16.14
CA LEU A 108 -10.72 -10.73 16.83
C LEU A 108 -9.25 -11.14 16.71
N LEU A 109 -8.58 -10.77 15.62
CA LEU A 109 -7.14 -11.00 15.42
C LEU A 109 -6.25 -9.96 16.16
N GLY A 110 -6.85 -9.10 16.98
CA GLY A 110 -6.16 -8.04 17.71
C GLY A 110 -5.64 -6.91 16.81
N ARG A 111 -6.28 -6.70 15.64
CA ARG A 111 -5.89 -5.63 14.71
C ARG A 111 -6.83 -4.44 14.85
N ASP A 112 -6.29 -3.27 15.12
CA ASP A 112 -7.06 -2.03 15.01
C ASP A 112 -7.17 -1.59 13.54
N ILE A 113 -8.30 -0.98 13.20
CA ILE A 113 -8.65 -0.54 11.85
C ILE A 113 -8.21 0.92 11.69
N PHE A 114 -7.19 1.14 10.86
CA PHE A 114 -6.64 2.46 10.57
C PHE A 114 -7.08 2.95 9.19
N VAL A 115 -7.65 4.14 9.14
CA VAL A 115 -8.03 4.81 7.89
C VAL A 115 -6.79 5.32 7.17
N SER A 116 -6.67 5.03 5.88
CA SER A 116 -5.58 5.53 5.03
C SER A 116 -6.06 5.77 3.60
N GLU A 117 -5.97 6.99 3.10
CA GLU A 117 -6.35 7.31 1.72
C GLU A 117 -5.45 6.70 0.64
N ARG A 118 -4.29 6.14 1.01
CA ARG A 118 -3.38 5.53 0.04
C ARG A 118 -3.88 4.15 -0.41
N ILE A 119 -4.14 3.99 -1.70
CA ILE A 119 -4.59 2.70 -2.28
C ILE A 119 -3.57 1.57 -2.09
N ASP A 120 -2.27 1.88 -2.16
CA ASP A 120 -1.18 0.93 -1.90
C ASP A 120 -1.22 0.32 -0.49
N LEU A 121 -1.82 1.02 0.48
CA LEU A 121 -1.90 0.55 1.86
C LEU A 121 -3.19 -0.20 2.15
N HIS A 122 -4.17 -0.17 1.24
CA HIS A 122 -5.44 -0.86 1.44
C HIS A 122 -5.20 -2.37 1.63
N LEU A 123 -5.65 -2.90 2.78
CA LEU A 123 -5.49 -4.28 3.28
C LEU A 123 -4.06 -4.70 3.65
N VAL A 124 -3.16 -3.74 3.84
CA VAL A 124 -1.84 -3.99 4.40
C VAL A 124 -1.92 -3.98 5.93
N TRP A 125 -1.36 -4.98 6.60
CA TRP A 125 -1.40 -5.08 8.05
C TRP A 125 -0.03 -5.37 8.67
N GLY A 126 0.20 -4.87 9.88
CA GLY A 126 1.42 -5.05 10.65
C GLY A 126 1.39 -4.25 11.94
N GLY A 127 2.11 -4.71 12.97
CA GLY A 127 2.18 -4.03 14.27
C GLY A 127 0.82 -3.83 14.95
N GLY A 128 -0.08 -4.84 14.87
CA GLY A 128 -1.40 -4.78 15.52
C GLY A 128 -2.42 -3.87 14.83
N ARG A 129 -2.17 -3.44 13.59
CA ARG A 129 -3.11 -2.61 12.81
C ARG A 129 -3.25 -3.09 11.37
N ILE A 130 -4.40 -2.78 10.77
CA ILE A 130 -4.68 -2.94 9.33
C ILE A 130 -5.07 -1.59 8.73
N PHE A 131 -4.47 -1.24 7.60
CA PHE A 131 -4.78 -0.01 6.88
C PHE A 131 -5.89 -0.26 5.86
N ILE A 132 -6.94 0.56 5.90
CA ILE A 132 -8.09 0.45 5.00
C ILE A 132 -8.40 1.84 4.45
N LYS A 133 -8.36 1.98 3.11
CA LYS A 133 -8.86 3.16 2.40
C LYS A 133 -10.39 3.20 2.41
N PRO A 134 -11.05 4.27 2.87
CA PRO A 134 -12.50 4.44 2.82
C PRO A 134 -13.04 4.30 1.39
N ILE A 135 -14.28 3.85 1.22
CA ILE A 135 -14.91 3.80 -0.09
C ILE A 135 -15.13 5.24 -0.59
N PRO A 136 -14.47 5.65 -1.69
CA PRO A 136 -14.78 6.93 -2.31
C PRO A 136 -16.21 6.91 -2.83
N ARG A 137 -16.97 7.97 -2.55
CA ARG A 137 -18.40 8.06 -2.91
C ARG A 137 -18.64 7.84 -4.40
N TYR A 138 -17.74 8.35 -5.25
CA TYR A 138 -17.87 8.25 -6.69
C TYR A 138 -17.83 6.80 -7.20
N LEU A 139 -17.18 5.88 -6.48
CA LEU A 139 -17.18 4.45 -6.86
C LEU A 139 -18.52 3.77 -6.65
N LEU A 140 -19.42 4.35 -5.85
CA LEU A 140 -20.77 3.86 -5.60
C LEU A 140 -21.82 4.49 -6.54
N ASN A 141 -21.39 5.39 -7.43
CA ASN A 141 -22.24 6.02 -8.45
C ASN A 141 -21.99 5.34 -9.82
N PRO A 142 -23.00 4.72 -10.47
CA PRO A 142 -22.83 4.12 -11.79
C PRO A 142 -22.41 5.13 -12.87
N ASP A 143 -22.83 6.39 -12.77
CA ASP A 143 -22.49 7.43 -13.76
C ASP A 143 -20.97 7.67 -13.85
N PHE A 144 -20.27 7.52 -12.72
CA PHE A 144 -18.81 7.61 -12.67
C PHE A 144 -18.17 6.49 -13.48
N TRP A 145 -18.70 5.27 -13.39
CA TRP A 145 -18.19 4.12 -14.12
C TRP A 145 -18.36 4.31 -15.63
N GLU A 146 -19.53 4.77 -16.07
CA GLU A 146 -19.80 5.05 -17.48
C GLU A 146 -18.89 6.13 -18.05
N LYS A 147 -18.70 7.22 -17.32
CA LYS A 147 -17.93 8.38 -17.80
C LYS A 147 -16.41 8.17 -17.73
N TYR A 148 -15.91 7.53 -16.68
CA TYR A 148 -14.48 7.50 -16.36
C TYR A 148 -13.83 6.12 -16.43
N LEU A 149 -14.57 5.02 -16.29
CA LEU A 149 -14.00 3.67 -16.25
C LEU A 149 -14.34 2.83 -17.48
N LEU A 150 -15.48 3.08 -18.12
CA LEU A 150 -15.85 2.51 -19.40
C LEU A 150 -15.13 3.29 -20.51
N SER A 151 -14.47 2.56 -21.40
CA SER A 151 -13.78 3.12 -22.56
C SER A 151 -13.94 2.18 -23.75
N PRO A 152 -14.46 2.65 -24.90
CA PRO A 152 -14.69 1.79 -26.08
C PRO A 152 -13.41 1.17 -26.65
N ASP A 153 -12.27 1.85 -26.44
CA ASP A 153 -10.93 1.45 -26.89
C ASP A 153 -10.20 0.52 -25.89
N GLY A 154 -10.79 0.24 -24.72
CA GLY A 154 -10.19 -0.58 -23.67
C GLY A 154 -9.01 0.10 -22.94
N SER A 155 -8.71 1.38 -23.19
CA SER A 155 -7.56 2.08 -22.57
C SER A 155 -7.66 2.16 -21.05
N ARG A 156 -8.87 2.12 -20.50
CA ARG A 156 -9.16 2.25 -19.06
C ARG A 156 -9.46 0.92 -18.37
N THR A 157 -9.26 -0.21 -19.07
CA THR A 157 -9.55 -1.55 -18.55
C THR A 157 -8.83 -1.81 -17.22
N HIS A 158 -7.56 -1.40 -17.11
CA HIS A 158 -6.80 -1.58 -15.88
C HIS A 158 -7.39 -0.83 -14.68
N LEU A 159 -7.83 0.43 -14.87
CA LEU A 159 -8.46 1.21 -13.80
C LEU A 159 -9.80 0.62 -13.39
N ARG A 160 -10.60 0.15 -14.36
CA ARG A 160 -11.84 -0.57 -14.11
C ARG A 160 -11.60 -1.83 -13.28
N GLN A 161 -10.57 -2.62 -13.62
CA GLN A 161 -10.16 -3.80 -12.87
C GLN A 161 -9.68 -3.48 -11.45
N CYS A 162 -8.97 -2.36 -11.25
CA CYS A 162 -8.57 -1.87 -9.94
C CYS A 162 -9.77 -1.44 -9.10
N ALA A 163 -10.70 -0.66 -9.66
CA ALA A 163 -11.93 -0.24 -9.00
C ALA A 163 -12.80 -1.44 -8.61
N MET A 164 -12.91 -2.44 -9.51
CA MET A 164 -13.62 -3.70 -9.25
C MET A 164 -13.00 -4.46 -8.08
N GLY A 165 -11.67 -4.67 -8.12
CA GLY A 165 -10.94 -5.35 -7.05
C GLY A 165 -11.07 -4.66 -5.69
N PHE A 166 -11.06 -3.32 -5.69
CA PHE A 166 -11.28 -2.50 -4.51
C PHE A 166 -12.71 -2.63 -3.96
N LEU A 167 -13.74 -2.65 -4.80
CA LEU A 167 -15.11 -2.86 -4.31
C LEU A 167 -15.32 -4.29 -3.80
N LEU A 168 -14.76 -5.28 -4.48
CA LEU A 168 -14.85 -6.68 -4.05
C LEU A 168 -14.13 -6.93 -2.72
N SER A 169 -13.04 -6.21 -2.42
CA SER A 169 -12.45 -6.28 -1.08
C SER A 169 -13.44 -5.81 -0.01
N TYR A 170 -14.22 -4.76 -0.29
CA TYR A 170 -15.25 -4.27 0.62
C TYR A 170 -16.43 -5.23 0.76
N VAL A 171 -16.83 -5.90 -0.32
CA VAL A 171 -17.81 -7.00 -0.27
C VAL A 171 -17.35 -8.09 0.72
N ALA A 172 -16.06 -8.44 0.72
CA ALA A 172 -15.49 -9.42 1.65
C ALA A 172 -15.28 -8.87 3.08
N LEU A 173 -14.99 -7.57 3.23
CA LEU A 173 -14.85 -6.92 4.53
C LEU A 173 -16.19 -6.75 5.27
N ILE A 174 -17.25 -6.41 4.54
CA ILE A 174 -18.58 -6.08 5.09
C ILE A 174 -19.57 -7.20 4.77
N THR A 175 -19.39 -8.33 5.45
CA THR A 175 -20.24 -9.52 5.28
C THR A 175 -21.49 -9.47 6.16
N TYR A 176 -21.35 -9.03 7.40
CA TYR A 176 -22.45 -9.00 8.37
C TYR A 176 -22.88 -7.56 8.68
N GLU A 177 -24.08 -7.41 9.23
CA GLU A 177 -24.59 -6.11 9.68
C GLU A 177 -23.75 -5.50 10.80
N SER A 178 -23.09 -6.33 11.62
CA SER A 178 -22.08 -5.87 12.58
C SER A 178 -20.87 -5.24 11.90
N ASP A 179 -20.39 -5.83 10.79
CA ASP A 179 -19.29 -5.25 9.99
C ASP A 179 -19.71 -3.93 9.37
N PHE A 180 -20.96 -3.83 8.91
CA PHE A 180 -21.50 -2.61 8.35
C PHE A 180 -21.52 -1.48 9.38
N ARG A 181 -21.99 -1.76 10.61
CA ARG A 181 -21.95 -0.79 11.71
C ARG A 181 -20.52 -0.38 12.06
N LEU A 182 -19.59 -1.35 12.10
CA LEU A 182 -18.18 -1.08 12.37
C LEU A 182 -17.53 -0.23 11.26
N ALA A 183 -17.86 -0.50 10.00
CA ALA A 183 -17.40 0.29 8.86
C ALA A 183 -17.92 1.74 8.94
N ALA A 184 -19.19 1.92 9.32
CA ALA A 184 -19.79 3.24 9.49
C ALA A 184 -19.15 4.00 10.66
N GLU A 185 -18.92 3.33 11.79
CA GLU A 185 -18.25 3.90 12.98
C GLU A 185 -16.84 4.39 12.67
N LYS A 186 -16.07 3.59 11.92
CA LYS A 186 -14.70 3.92 11.51
C LYS A 186 -14.63 4.86 10.30
N GLY A 187 -15.77 5.30 9.76
CA GLY A 187 -15.84 6.19 8.61
C GLY A 187 -15.33 5.58 7.29
N LEU A 188 -15.34 4.24 7.18
CA LEU A 188 -14.91 3.53 5.97
C LEU A 188 -15.94 3.57 4.85
N ILE A 189 -17.21 3.80 5.18
CA ILE A 189 -18.31 3.90 4.24
C ILE A 189 -19.05 5.23 4.38
N PRO A 190 -19.68 5.74 3.31
CA PRO A 190 -20.47 6.97 3.38
C PRO A 190 -21.64 6.85 4.36
N ARG A 191 -21.89 7.90 5.15
CA ARG A 191 -22.98 7.94 6.15
C ARG A 191 -24.38 7.76 5.55
N GLN A 192 -24.53 8.07 4.26
CA GLN A 192 -25.79 7.96 3.52
C GLN A 192 -26.11 6.51 3.12
N LEU A 193 -25.12 5.62 3.15
CA LEU A 193 -25.30 4.23 2.76
C LEU A 193 -26.08 3.49 3.85
N SER A 194 -27.10 2.73 3.46
CA SER A 194 -27.87 1.87 4.36
C SER A 194 -27.53 0.40 4.16
N TRP A 195 -27.79 -0.44 5.18
CA TRP A 195 -27.55 -1.88 5.09
C TRP A 195 -28.36 -2.55 3.96
N SER A 196 -29.61 -2.14 3.74
CA SER A 196 -30.44 -2.68 2.66
C SER A 196 -29.87 -2.36 1.28
N ARG A 197 -29.36 -1.13 1.08
CA ARG A 197 -28.70 -0.72 -0.17
C ARG A 197 -27.36 -1.42 -0.35
N TRP A 198 -26.58 -1.56 0.70
CA TRP A 198 -25.35 -2.35 0.66
C TRP A 198 -25.63 -3.80 0.20
N ARG A 199 -26.63 -4.47 0.78
CA ARG A 199 -27.02 -5.82 0.35
C ARG A 199 -27.47 -5.90 -1.11
N ARG A 200 -28.18 -4.88 -1.61
CA ARG A 200 -28.57 -4.79 -3.02
C ARG A 200 -27.35 -4.59 -3.92
N PHE A 201 -26.47 -3.67 -3.56
CA PHE A 201 -25.22 -3.39 -4.25
C PHE A 201 -24.33 -4.64 -4.34
N VAL A 202 -24.11 -5.35 -3.23
CA VAL A 202 -23.34 -6.60 -3.20
C VAL A 202 -23.97 -7.65 -4.12
N ARG A 203 -25.30 -7.76 -4.14
CA ARG A 203 -26.01 -8.68 -5.03
C ARG A 203 -25.78 -8.33 -6.49
N GLU A 204 -25.91 -7.06 -6.87
CA GLU A 204 -25.65 -6.62 -8.24
C GLU A 204 -24.20 -6.90 -8.63
N MET A 205 -23.22 -6.54 -7.79
CA MET A 205 -21.79 -6.80 -8.05
C MET A 205 -21.46 -8.28 -8.25
N LEU A 206 -22.04 -9.18 -7.46
CA LEU A 206 -21.77 -10.62 -7.56
C LEU A 206 -22.59 -11.32 -8.65
N HIS A 207 -23.79 -10.83 -8.99
CA HIS A 207 -24.69 -11.48 -9.96
C HIS A 207 -24.65 -10.86 -11.37
N ALA A 208 -24.33 -9.58 -11.52
CA ALA A 208 -24.26 -8.90 -12.82
C ALA A 208 -23.19 -9.49 -13.76
N GLN A 209 -22.24 -10.27 -13.21
CA GLN A 209 -21.16 -10.92 -13.96
C GLN A 209 -21.51 -12.33 -14.50
N GLY A 210 -22.79 -12.71 -14.49
CA GLY A 210 -23.31 -13.85 -15.27
C GLY A 210 -22.81 -15.22 -14.81
N SER A 211 -23.45 -15.81 -13.80
CA SER A 211 -23.60 -17.27 -13.57
C SER A 211 -22.38 -18.22 -13.64
N LYS A 212 -21.14 -17.75 -13.75
CA LYS A 212 -19.93 -18.58 -13.65
C LYS A 212 -18.90 -17.86 -12.77
N GLU A 213 -18.65 -18.42 -11.59
CA GLU A 213 -17.66 -17.98 -10.60
C GLU A 213 -16.26 -17.73 -11.20
N GLN A 214 -15.96 -18.31 -12.37
CA GLN A 214 -14.72 -18.14 -13.12
C GLN A 214 -14.48 -16.74 -13.71
N HIS A 215 -15.51 -15.91 -13.90
CA HIS A 215 -15.32 -14.55 -14.48
C HIS A 215 -15.05 -13.46 -13.44
N LEU A 216 -15.43 -13.65 -12.17
CA LEU A 216 -15.36 -12.58 -11.15
C LEU A 216 -13.92 -12.09 -10.92
N TRP A 217 -12.96 -13.02 -10.92
CA TRP A 217 -11.54 -12.70 -10.68
C TRP A 217 -10.75 -12.42 -11.97
N GLY A 218 -11.31 -12.76 -13.13
CA GLY A 218 -10.70 -12.45 -14.43
C GLY A 218 -10.78 -10.96 -14.80
N ASP A 219 -11.71 -10.24 -14.17
CA ASP A 219 -11.94 -8.81 -14.37
C ASP A 219 -11.44 -7.94 -13.20
N VAL A 220 -10.52 -8.48 -12.41
CA VAL A 220 -9.96 -7.83 -11.22
C VAL A 220 -8.46 -7.67 -11.38
N ALA A 221 -7.93 -6.52 -10.98
CA ALA A 221 -6.49 -6.29 -11.06
C ALA A 221 -5.76 -7.24 -10.11
N GLU A 222 -4.67 -7.85 -10.58
CA GLU A 222 -3.98 -8.94 -9.89
C GLU A 222 -3.62 -8.66 -8.43
N ARG A 223 -3.35 -7.38 -8.08
CA ARG A 223 -3.11 -6.96 -6.70
C ARG A 223 -4.25 -7.41 -5.78
N PHE A 224 -5.50 -7.22 -6.19
CA PHE A 224 -6.68 -7.43 -5.34
C PHE A 224 -7.09 -8.90 -5.21
N ILE A 225 -6.47 -9.79 -5.98
CA ILE A 225 -6.54 -11.25 -5.74
C ILE A 225 -5.96 -11.57 -4.36
N TYR A 226 -4.93 -10.83 -3.93
CA TYR A 226 -4.36 -10.93 -2.60
C TYR A 226 -5.11 -9.99 -1.65
N GLY A 227 -6.02 -10.50 -0.83
CA GLY A 227 -6.73 -9.68 0.15
C GLY A 227 -5.76 -9.03 1.15
N GLU A 228 -5.30 -9.81 2.13
CA GLU A 228 -4.46 -9.29 3.22
C GLU A 228 -2.95 -9.43 2.94
N LEU A 229 -2.22 -8.31 3.00
CA LEU A 229 -0.76 -8.29 2.83
C LEU A 229 -0.04 -7.97 4.15
N ARG A 230 1.00 -8.74 4.48
CA ARG A 230 1.84 -8.51 5.67
C ARG A 230 2.89 -7.45 5.41
N LEU A 231 2.86 -6.36 6.20
CA LEU A 231 3.80 -5.26 6.09
C LEU A 231 5.26 -5.71 6.28
N ASN A 232 5.55 -6.55 7.27
CA ASN A 232 6.92 -7.05 7.51
C ASN A 232 7.49 -7.77 6.28
N ARG A 233 6.65 -8.51 5.55
CA ARG A 233 7.06 -9.24 4.36
C ARG A 233 7.15 -8.33 3.13
N LEU A 234 6.29 -7.32 3.02
CA LEU A 234 6.44 -6.26 2.03
C LEU A 234 7.75 -5.47 2.22
N ASN A 235 8.11 -5.15 3.47
CA ASN A 235 9.40 -4.53 3.78
C ASN A 235 10.57 -5.45 3.41
N LEU A 236 10.45 -6.76 3.65
CA LEU A 236 11.47 -7.72 3.23
C LEU A 236 11.64 -7.73 1.71
N ILE A 237 10.53 -7.75 0.95
CA ILE A 237 10.56 -7.67 -0.51
C ILE A 237 11.27 -6.38 -0.97
N GLU A 238 11.00 -5.25 -0.31
CA GLU A 238 11.66 -3.98 -0.59
C GLU A 238 13.17 -4.03 -0.32
N VAL A 239 13.56 -4.61 0.81
CA VAL A 239 14.97 -4.79 1.17
C VAL A 239 15.69 -5.71 0.19
N VAL A 240 15.06 -6.79 -0.24
CA VAL A 240 15.66 -7.73 -1.21
C VAL A 240 15.81 -7.09 -2.59
N LEU A 241 14.83 -6.31 -3.03
CA LEU A 241 14.84 -5.72 -4.38
C LEU A 241 15.66 -4.43 -4.48
N ARG A 242 15.62 -3.58 -3.45
CA ARG A 242 16.25 -2.24 -3.46
C ARG A 242 17.45 -2.13 -2.51
N GLY A 243 17.76 -3.20 -1.78
CA GLY A 243 18.89 -3.26 -0.84
C GLY A 243 18.54 -2.84 0.60
N PRO A 244 19.51 -3.02 1.52
CA PRO A 244 19.33 -2.81 2.96
C PRO A 244 19.09 -1.34 3.36
N LEU A 245 19.40 -0.39 2.48
CA LEU A 245 19.18 1.05 2.69
C LEU A 245 17.80 1.55 2.20
N SER A 246 16.93 0.64 1.74
CA SER A 246 15.58 1.02 1.31
C SER A 246 14.70 1.44 2.50
N ARG A 247 13.75 2.38 2.27
CA ARG A 247 12.81 2.87 3.30
C ARG A 247 11.76 1.83 3.73
N GLY A 248 11.79 0.63 3.17
CA GLY A 248 10.68 -0.33 3.26
C GLY A 248 9.43 0.13 2.47
N PHE A 249 8.36 -0.66 2.54
CA PHE A 249 7.12 -0.38 1.81
C PHE A 249 6.34 0.76 2.45
N LEU A 250 6.27 0.72 3.78
CA LEU A 250 5.89 1.81 4.66
C LEU A 250 7.02 1.95 5.69
N ALA A 251 7.49 3.17 5.94
CA ALA A 251 8.52 3.44 6.92
C ALA A 251 8.05 2.94 8.28
N THR A 252 8.45 1.72 8.63
CA THR A 252 8.04 1.04 9.86
C THR A 252 8.79 1.62 11.06
N TRP A 253 9.95 2.22 10.79
CA TRP A 253 10.74 3.02 11.71
C TRP A 253 10.36 4.50 11.56
N THR A 254 9.21 4.89 12.09
CA THR A 254 8.87 6.33 12.20
C THR A 254 9.63 7.01 13.34
N SER A 255 10.27 6.24 14.23
CA SER A 255 11.14 6.75 15.27
C SER A 255 12.38 5.87 15.43
N PHE A 256 13.51 6.50 15.74
CA PHE A 256 14.74 5.80 16.09
C PHE A 256 14.57 4.88 17.32
N GLY A 257 13.57 5.15 18.17
CA GLY A 257 13.28 4.38 19.37
C GLY A 257 12.84 2.95 19.11
N SER A 258 12.03 2.68 18.07
CA SER A 258 11.63 1.31 17.77
C SER A 258 12.80 0.46 17.26
N PHE A 259 13.75 1.05 16.51
CA PHE A 259 14.96 0.37 16.03
C PHE A 259 15.82 -0.12 17.20
N TYR A 260 15.97 0.71 18.23
CA TYR A 260 16.66 0.35 19.46
C TYR A 260 15.90 -0.72 20.25
N GLN A 261 14.58 -0.62 20.40
CA GLN A 261 13.82 -1.62 21.17
C GLN A 261 13.87 -3.01 20.55
N TYR A 262 13.73 -3.13 19.23
CA TYR A 262 13.77 -4.44 18.55
C TYR A 262 15.18 -5.04 18.52
N SER A 263 16.21 -4.21 18.32
CA SER A 263 17.60 -4.68 18.27
C SER A 263 18.17 -4.97 19.66
N SER A 264 17.76 -4.22 20.69
CA SER A 264 18.26 -4.41 22.07
C SER A 264 17.71 -5.68 22.70
N ALA A 265 16.46 -6.08 22.44
CA ALA A 265 15.89 -7.30 23.00
C ALA A 265 16.72 -8.56 22.66
N ALA A 266 17.18 -8.68 21.41
CA ALA A 266 18.02 -9.80 20.98
C ALA A 266 19.42 -9.76 21.62
N ILE A 267 20.02 -8.57 21.73
CA ILE A 267 21.34 -8.40 22.38
C ILE A 267 21.24 -8.72 23.88
N ILE A 268 20.20 -8.22 24.55
CA ILE A 268 19.96 -8.46 25.98
C ILE A 268 19.71 -9.95 26.22
N ALA A 269 18.83 -10.59 25.44
CA ALA A 269 18.56 -12.02 25.57
C ALA A 269 19.81 -12.88 25.30
N GLY A 270 20.56 -12.56 24.24
CA GLY A 270 21.81 -13.25 23.92
C GLY A 270 22.87 -13.08 25.01
N THR A 271 23.03 -11.87 25.54
CA THR A 271 23.98 -11.58 26.63
C THR A 271 23.56 -12.29 27.91
N ALA A 272 22.27 -12.30 28.26
CA ALA A 272 21.76 -13.03 29.40
C ALA A 272 22.01 -14.54 29.28
N TYR A 273 21.81 -15.12 28.09
CA TYR A 273 22.13 -16.52 27.83
C TYR A 273 23.63 -16.83 27.96
N ILE A 274 24.49 -15.92 27.47
CA ILE A 274 25.94 -16.03 27.64
C ILE A 274 26.34 -15.99 29.12
N LEU A 275 25.75 -15.09 29.91
CA LEU A 275 25.98 -15.01 31.37
C LEU A 275 25.55 -16.29 32.10
N LEU A 276 24.46 -16.93 31.67
CA LEU A 276 24.03 -18.23 32.21
C LEU A 276 25.09 -19.32 31.93
N ILE A 277 25.63 -19.36 30.72
CA ILE A 277 26.70 -20.32 30.37
C ILE A 277 27.96 -20.03 31.19
N LEU A 278 28.39 -18.77 31.30
CA LEU A 278 29.55 -18.39 32.12
C LEU A 278 29.36 -18.80 33.58
N SER A 279 28.15 -18.66 34.13
CA SER A 279 27.85 -19.08 35.50
C SER A 279 27.98 -20.60 35.67
N ALA A 280 27.48 -21.39 34.72
CA ALA A 280 27.64 -22.85 34.73
C ALA A 280 29.12 -23.27 34.58
N MET A 281 29.87 -22.54 33.77
CA MET A 281 31.30 -22.77 33.54
C MET A 281 32.14 -22.45 34.78
N GLN A 282 31.80 -21.39 35.53
CA GLN A 282 32.40 -21.08 36.83
C GLN A 282 32.22 -22.23 37.83
N VAL A 283 31.04 -22.85 37.86
CA VAL A 283 30.80 -24.05 38.68
C VAL A 283 31.65 -25.22 38.21
N GLY A 284 31.79 -25.43 36.90
CA GLY A 284 32.65 -26.47 36.32
C GLY A 284 34.12 -26.31 36.71
N LEU A 285 34.67 -25.10 36.58
CA LEU A 285 36.04 -24.75 36.99
C LEU A 285 36.26 -24.86 38.51
N GLY A 286 35.20 -24.87 39.31
CA GLY A 286 35.26 -25.14 40.75
C GLY A 286 35.38 -26.62 41.11
N THR A 287 35.25 -27.54 40.15
CA THR A 287 35.37 -29.00 40.38
C THR A 287 36.71 -29.52 39.87
N THR A 288 37.37 -30.37 40.66
CA THR A 288 38.69 -30.93 40.29
C THR A 288 38.67 -31.71 38.98
N LYS A 289 37.56 -32.39 38.66
CA LYS A 289 37.41 -33.17 37.42
C LYS A 289 37.48 -32.34 36.13
N LEU A 290 37.01 -31.10 36.16
CA LEU A 290 37.00 -30.22 34.98
C LEU A 290 38.06 -29.11 35.07
N ALA A 291 38.46 -28.73 36.30
CA ALA A 291 39.52 -27.75 36.50
C ALA A 291 40.89 -28.26 36.03
N ASP A 292 41.16 -29.56 36.18
CA ASP A 292 42.43 -30.18 35.81
C ASP A 292 42.45 -30.63 34.33
N ASP A 293 41.36 -30.43 33.57
CA ASP A 293 41.26 -30.78 32.15
C ASP A 293 41.67 -29.59 31.27
N ASP A 294 42.81 -29.73 30.57
CA ASP A 294 43.39 -28.68 29.72
C ASP A 294 42.44 -28.25 28.59
N VAL A 295 41.63 -29.17 28.06
CA VAL A 295 40.67 -28.88 26.99
C VAL A 295 39.53 -28.00 27.51
N PHE A 296 39.03 -28.30 28.70
CA PHE A 296 38.00 -27.51 29.37
C PHE A 296 38.50 -26.11 29.74
N GLN A 297 39.75 -25.98 30.21
CA GLN A 297 40.37 -24.69 30.52
C GLN A 297 40.54 -23.83 29.26
N ALA A 298 41.03 -24.41 28.16
CA ALA A 298 41.17 -23.70 26.89
C ALA A 298 39.81 -23.24 26.33
N ALA A 299 38.79 -24.09 26.39
CA ALA A 299 37.42 -23.74 26.00
C ALA A 299 36.85 -22.63 26.88
N SER A 300 37.11 -22.68 28.20
CA SER A 300 36.65 -21.68 29.16
C SER A 300 37.29 -20.31 28.93
N TYR A 301 38.59 -20.28 28.65
CA TYR A 301 39.30 -19.05 28.27
C TYR A 301 38.72 -18.45 26.98
N GLY A 302 38.59 -19.25 25.92
CA GLY A 302 38.05 -18.78 24.64
C GLY A 302 36.62 -18.24 24.77
N PHE A 303 35.76 -18.94 25.51
CA PHE A 303 34.39 -18.51 25.74
C PHE A 303 34.31 -17.24 26.60
N THR A 304 35.20 -17.08 27.58
CA THR A 304 35.28 -15.85 28.40
C THR A 304 35.64 -14.64 27.54
N VAL A 305 36.66 -14.77 26.68
CA VAL A 305 37.06 -13.70 25.75
C VAL A 305 35.91 -13.37 24.78
N PHE A 306 35.25 -14.38 24.21
CA PHE A 306 34.09 -14.19 23.34
C PHE A 306 32.92 -13.50 24.07
N SER A 307 32.68 -13.82 25.33
CA SER A 307 31.58 -13.25 26.10
C SER A 307 31.79 -11.77 26.46
N ILE A 308 33.03 -11.31 26.48
CA ILE A 308 33.39 -9.90 26.68
C ILE A 308 33.33 -9.15 25.34
N LEU A 309 34.00 -9.68 24.31
CA LEU A 309 34.14 -8.99 23.01
C LEU A 309 32.90 -9.11 22.13
N GLY A 310 32.15 -10.20 22.23
CA GLY A 310 30.99 -10.50 21.39
C GLY A 310 29.86 -9.48 21.55
N PRO A 311 29.32 -9.25 22.77
CA PRO A 311 28.32 -8.22 23.00
C PRO A 311 28.81 -6.81 22.63
N LEU A 312 30.07 -6.48 22.94
CA LEU A 312 30.67 -5.19 22.58
C LEU A 312 30.71 -4.99 21.06
N GLY A 313 31.15 -6.02 20.33
CA GLY A 313 31.16 -6.03 18.86
C GLY A 313 29.76 -5.90 18.27
N ALA A 314 28.77 -6.62 18.82
CA ALA A 314 27.38 -6.52 18.39
C ALA A 314 26.82 -5.09 18.57
N VAL A 315 27.08 -4.46 19.72
CA VAL A 315 26.70 -3.06 19.97
C VAL A 315 27.39 -2.12 18.98
N MET A 316 28.68 -2.30 18.72
CA MET A 316 29.44 -1.50 17.75
C MET A 316 28.88 -1.61 16.33
N VAL A 317 28.49 -2.82 15.90
CA VAL A 317 27.86 -3.03 14.58
C VAL A 317 26.52 -2.29 14.49
N VAL A 318 25.69 -2.35 15.53
CA VAL A 318 24.40 -1.63 15.55
C VAL A 318 24.61 -0.11 15.51
N VAL A 319 25.56 0.42 16.28
CA VAL A 319 25.91 1.86 16.26
C VAL A 319 26.44 2.27 14.90
N LEU A 320 27.32 1.48 14.29
CA LEU A 320 27.85 1.76 12.96
C LEU A 320 26.74 1.76 11.90
N ALA A 321 25.87 0.76 11.90
CA ALA A 321 24.72 0.70 11.00
C ALA A 321 23.79 1.92 11.16
N PHE A 322 23.58 2.36 12.41
CA PHE A 322 22.82 3.56 12.72
C PHE A 322 23.48 4.82 12.16
N VAL A 323 24.80 5.00 12.35
CA VAL A 323 25.54 6.15 11.80
C VAL A 323 25.49 6.16 10.28
N VAL A 324 25.69 5.01 9.63
CA VAL A 324 25.58 4.90 8.16
C VAL A 324 24.17 5.27 7.68
N ALA A 325 23.13 4.78 8.34
CA ALA A 325 21.75 5.12 8.00
C ALA A 325 21.44 6.61 8.20
N LEU A 326 21.97 7.23 9.26
CA LEU A 326 21.86 8.67 9.51
C LEU A 326 22.54 9.48 8.41
N LEU A 327 23.80 9.17 8.08
CA LEU A 327 24.55 9.86 7.04
C LEU A 327 23.85 9.71 5.68
N TYR A 328 23.40 8.50 5.34
CA TYR A 328 22.64 8.25 4.13
C TYR A 328 21.36 9.09 4.05
N ASN A 329 20.56 9.09 5.12
CA ASN A 329 19.34 9.90 5.17
C ASN A 329 19.65 11.39 5.09
N MET A 330 20.72 11.87 5.75
CA MET A 330 21.14 13.27 5.72
C MET A 330 21.59 13.70 4.32
N ILE A 331 22.43 12.90 3.65
CA ILE A 331 22.88 13.16 2.27
C ILE A 331 21.68 13.19 1.32
N ARG A 332 20.75 12.24 1.48
CA ARG A 332 19.53 12.22 0.67
C ARG A 332 18.66 13.45 0.91
N THR A 333 18.47 13.86 2.16
CA THR A 333 17.71 15.08 2.49
C THR A 333 18.37 16.31 1.89
N LYS A 334 19.70 16.45 2.02
CA LYS A 334 20.45 17.58 1.45
C LYS A 334 20.42 17.61 -0.08
N SER A 335 20.56 16.45 -0.73
CA SER A 335 20.45 16.39 -2.20
C SER A 335 19.04 16.68 -2.70
N PHE A 336 18.01 16.26 -1.96
CA PHE A 336 16.63 16.58 -2.27
C PHE A 336 16.33 18.07 -2.07
N GLU A 337 16.79 18.66 -0.97
CA GLU A 337 16.70 20.09 -0.68
C GLU A 337 17.32 20.91 -1.82
N ALA A 338 18.53 20.57 -2.26
CA ALA A 338 19.22 21.27 -3.35
C ALA A 338 18.47 21.18 -4.70
N LYS A 339 17.90 20.01 -5.02
CA LYS A 339 17.11 19.84 -6.26
C LYS A 339 15.82 20.66 -6.21
N ARG A 340 15.11 20.62 -5.07
CA ARG A 340 13.85 21.35 -4.90
C ARG A 340 14.07 22.86 -4.89
N SER A 341 15.14 23.35 -4.25
CA SER A 341 15.48 24.78 -4.27
C SER A 341 15.83 25.26 -5.69
N ALA A 342 16.52 24.44 -6.49
CA ALA A 342 16.83 24.78 -7.87
C ALA A 342 15.57 24.85 -8.76
N GLN A 343 14.63 23.90 -8.57
CA GLN A 343 13.35 23.90 -9.29
C GLN A 343 12.50 25.13 -8.95
N LEU A 344 12.39 25.47 -7.66
CA LEU A 344 11.66 26.66 -7.22
C LEU A 344 12.30 27.97 -7.73
N ALA A 345 13.63 28.04 -7.77
CA ALA A 345 14.33 29.21 -8.32
C ALA A 345 14.06 29.38 -9.82
N TYR A 346 14.06 28.28 -10.58
CA TYR A 346 13.72 28.29 -12.01
C TYR A 346 12.26 28.73 -12.25
N GLU A 347 11.32 28.21 -11.47
CA GLU A 347 9.91 28.59 -11.56
C GLU A 347 9.71 30.08 -11.26
N GLN A 348 10.35 30.60 -10.22
CA GLN A 348 10.28 32.02 -9.87
C GLN A 348 10.89 32.93 -10.96
N ASP A 349 11.98 32.51 -11.59
CA ASP A 349 12.60 33.24 -12.70
C ASP A 349 11.70 33.25 -13.95
N SER A 350 11.03 32.13 -14.24
CA SER A 350 10.06 32.04 -15.34
C SER A 350 8.86 32.96 -15.15
N ILE A 351 8.36 33.10 -13.91
CA ILE A 351 7.24 33.99 -13.57
C ILE A 351 7.65 35.46 -13.78
N ARG A 352 8.85 35.84 -13.31
CA ARG A 352 9.39 37.19 -13.50
C ARG A 352 9.56 37.53 -14.98
N THR A 353 10.14 36.61 -15.75
CA THR A 353 10.31 36.79 -17.20
C THR A 353 8.96 36.94 -17.92
N ALA A 354 7.94 36.18 -17.51
CA ALA A 354 6.59 36.30 -18.08
C ALA A 354 5.91 37.63 -17.72
N GLU A 355 6.15 38.17 -16.52
CA GLU A 355 5.65 39.47 -16.10
C GLU A 355 6.34 40.63 -16.87
N GLU A 356 7.66 40.53 -17.09
CA GLU A 356 8.42 41.52 -17.86
C GLU A 356 8.02 41.55 -19.35
N ILE A 357 7.68 40.40 -19.93
CA ILE A 357 7.17 40.31 -21.31
C ILE A 357 5.68 40.72 -21.38
N GLY A 358 4.96 40.69 -20.25
CA GLY A 358 3.50 40.74 -20.15
C GLY A 358 2.83 42.09 -19.95
N ALA A 359 3.51 43.24 -19.90
CA ALA A 359 2.80 44.53 -19.85
C ALA A 359 3.55 45.73 -20.48
N PRO A 360 2.85 46.66 -21.19
CA PRO A 360 1.40 46.76 -21.38
C PRO A 360 0.92 46.59 -22.84
N GLY A 361 -0.17 45.82 -23.01
CA GLY A 361 -0.98 45.85 -24.24
C GLY A 361 -2.00 44.71 -24.38
N SER A 362 -3.23 44.95 -23.89
CA SER A 362 -4.48 44.23 -24.20
C SER A 362 -4.76 42.91 -23.45
N GLY A 363 -5.92 42.89 -22.77
CA GLY A 363 -6.41 41.79 -21.96
C GLY A 363 -6.87 40.53 -22.71
N SER A 364 -7.20 39.53 -21.89
CA SER A 364 -7.98 38.31 -22.15
C SER A 364 -7.20 36.98 -22.22
N ASN A 365 -7.10 36.39 -21.03
CA ASN A 365 -7.44 35.00 -20.65
C ASN A 365 -6.73 33.80 -21.28
N ASN A 366 -6.30 32.91 -20.37
CA ASN A 366 -5.85 31.52 -20.51
C ASN A 366 -4.45 31.27 -21.09
N CYS A 367 -3.42 31.58 -20.31
CA CYS A 367 -2.13 30.90 -20.43
C CYS A 367 -2.14 29.65 -19.53
N THR A 368 -2.60 28.52 -20.07
CA THR A 368 -2.46 27.22 -19.40
C THR A 368 -1.05 26.71 -19.71
N ILE A 369 -0.10 26.92 -18.80
CA ILE A 369 1.24 26.34 -18.92
C ILE A 369 1.12 24.84 -18.67
N LYS A 370 1.09 24.04 -19.76
CA LYS A 370 1.26 22.59 -19.68
C LYS A 370 2.70 22.29 -19.30
N VAL A 371 2.96 22.12 -18.01
CA VAL A 371 4.21 21.51 -17.55
C VAL A 371 4.02 19.99 -17.66
N GLN A 372 4.57 19.41 -18.71
CA GLN A 372 4.63 17.96 -18.89
C GLN A 372 5.72 17.41 -17.98
N VAL A 373 5.38 17.12 -16.72
CA VAL A 373 6.29 16.46 -15.78
C VAL A 373 6.15 14.95 -15.92
N GLN A 374 7.18 14.34 -16.50
CA GLN A 374 7.32 12.90 -16.62
C GLN A 374 7.45 12.29 -15.21
N CYS A 375 6.47 11.48 -14.81
CA CYS A 375 6.44 10.76 -13.54
C CYS A 375 7.69 9.89 -13.35
N CYS A 376 8.63 10.38 -12.53
CA CYS A 376 9.76 9.57 -12.04
C CYS A 376 9.36 9.02 -10.66
N GLY A 377 9.06 7.72 -10.61
CA GLY A 377 8.57 7.04 -9.42
C GLY A 377 9.59 6.99 -8.27
N LEU A 378 9.08 7.14 -7.04
CA LEU A 378 9.78 6.87 -5.78
C LEU A 378 9.30 5.53 -5.15
#